data_AF-A0A8B3S247-F1
#
_entry.id   AF-A0A8B3S247-F1
#
_cell.length_a   1.000
_cell.length_b   1.000
_cell.length_c   1.000
_cell.angle_alpha   90.00
_cell.angle_beta   90.00
_cell.angle_gamma   90.00
#
_symmetry.space_group_name_H-M   'P 1'
#
loop_
_entity.id
_entity.type
_entity.pdbx_description
1 polymer ?
#
loop_
_entity_poly.entity_id
_entity_poly.type
_entity_poly.pdbx_seq_one_letter_code
_entity_poly.pdbx_strand_id
1 'polypeptide(L)' 'MVKPGSVVTLSVPRHKELDRGTLRKLIKLAGLTVDEFVELL' A
#
# COMPACT_ATOMS: atom_id res chain seq x y z
N MET A 1 2.40 11.79 8.45
CA MET A 1 2.59 11.14 9.76
C MET A 1 1.33 10.36 10.07
N VAL A 2 1.42 9.05 10.31
CA VAL A 2 0.29 8.21 10.76
C VAL A 2 0.39 8.12 12.28
N LYS A 3 -0.71 8.35 13.00
CA LYS A 3 -0.74 8.19 14.45
C LYS A 3 -0.94 6.71 14.79
N PRO A 4 -0.15 6.11 15.69
CA PRO A 4 -0.39 4.75 16.13
C PRO A 4 -1.82 4.58 16.67
N GLY A 5 -2.51 3.52 16.25
CA GLY A 5 -3.89 3.22 16.69
C GLY A 5 -5.01 4.03 16.03
N SER A 6 -4.70 4.97 15.13
CA SER A 6 -5.76 5.66 14.36
C SER A 6 -6.24 4.80 13.20
N VAL A 7 -7.57 4.64 13.08
CA VAL A 7 -8.18 4.03 11.89
C VAL A 7 -7.98 4.98 10.71
N VAL A 8 -7.37 4.47 9.63
CA VAL A 8 -7.11 5.22 8.40
C VAL A 8 -7.74 4.49 7.22
N THR A 9 -8.20 5.26 6.23
CA THR A 9 -8.67 4.70 4.96
C THR A 9 -7.54 4.70 3.95
N LEU A 10 -7.21 3.53 3.39
CA LEU A 10 -6.28 3.41 2.27
C LEU A 10 -7.08 3.31 0.97
N SER A 11 -6.97 4.33 0.11
CA SER A 11 -7.61 4.33 -1.20
C SER A 11 -6.68 3.77 -2.27
N VAL A 12 -7.18 2.85 -3.10
CA VAL A 12 -6.42 2.27 -4.23
C VAL A 12 -7.08 2.70 -5.54
N PRO A 13 -6.36 3.31 -6.49
CA PRO A 13 -6.90 3.67 -7.79
C PRO A 13 -7.43 2.44 -8.54
N ARG A 14 -8.61 2.54 -9.14
CA ARG A 14 -9.19 1.48 -9.98
C ARG A 14 -8.63 1.56 -11.41
N HIS A 15 -7.41 1.09 -11.59
CA HIS A 15 -6.71 1.06 -12.87
C HIS A 15 -6.29 -0.39 -13.17
N LYS A 16 -6.18 -0.74 -14.46
CA LYS A 16 -5.71 -2.09 -14.86
C LYS A 16 -4.26 -2.33 -14.43
N GLU A 17 -3.43 -1.30 -14.49
CA GLU A 17 -2.03 -1.32 -14.08
C GLU A 17 -1.73 -0.05 -13.29
N LEU A 18 -0.99 -0.20 -12.19
CA LEU A 18 -0.50 0.91 -11.39
C LEU A 18 0.96 1.17 -11.75
N ASP A 19 1.35 2.43 -11.76
CA ASP A 19 2.77 2.75 -11.90
C ASP A 19 3.56 2.23 -10.68
N ARG A 20 4.85 1.95 -10.90
CA ARG A 20 5.74 1.35 -9.89
C ARG A 20 5.86 2.20 -8.62
N GLY A 21 5.82 3.53 -8.73
CA GLY A 21 5.94 4.44 -7.60
C GLY A 21 4.69 4.43 -6.73
N THR A 22 3.52 4.47 -7.36
CA THR A 22 2.21 4.39 -6.72
C THR A 22 2.03 3.05 -6.03
N LEU A 23 2.34 1.92 -6.68
CA LEU A 23 2.26 0.60 -6.06
C LEU A 23 3.15 0.51 -4.81
N ARG A 24 4.43 0.91 -4.90
CA ARG A 24 5.35 0.91 -3.75
C ARG A 24 4.85 1.80 -2.61
N LYS A 25 4.27 2.97 -2.93
CA LYS A 25 3.70 3.88 -1.93
C LYS A 25 2.51 3.26 -1.22
N LEU A 26 1.61 2.60 -1.95
CA LEU A 26 0.42 1.95 -1.38
C LEU A 26 0.81 0.79 -0.47
N ILE A 27 1.75 -0.07 -0.89
CA ILE A 27 2.29 -1.17 -0.06
C ILE A 27 2.85 -0.62 1.26
N LYS A 28 3.67 0.44 1.18
CA LYS A 28 4.22 1.12 2.37
C LYS A 28 3.13 1.69 3.28
N LEU A 29 2.08 2.29 2.70
CA LEU A 29 0.95 2.83 3.46
C LEU A 29 0.12 1.74 4.13
N ALA A 30 0.08 0.53 3.55
CA ALA A 30 -0.52 -0.65 4.16
C ALA A 30 0.34 -1.24 5.30
N GLY A 31 1.54 -0.70 5.54
CA GLY A 31 2.44 -1.18 6.59
C GLY A 31 3.23 -2.43 6.20
N LEU A 32 3.32 -2.73 4.90
CA LEU A 32 4.03 -3.89 4.37
C LEU A 32 5.32 -3.47 3.67
N THR A 33 6.27 -4.41 3.61
CA THR A 33 7.38 -4.41 2.66
C THR A 33 6.93 -4.97 1.31
N VAL A 34 7.78 -4.80 0.29
CA VAL A 34 7.49 -5.35 -1.05
C VAL A 34 7.52 -6.87 -1.03
N ASP A 35 8.42 -7.48 -0.26
CA ASP A 35 8.56 -8.94 -0.20
C ASP A 35 7.35 -9.57 0.49
N GLU A 36 6.92 -9.04 1.64
CA GLU A 36 5.68 -9.47 2.32
C GLU A 36 4.44 -9.32 1.42
N PHE A 37 4.39 -8.27 0.60
CA PHE A 37 3.31 -8.10 -0.37
C PHE A 37 3.32 -9.20 -1.45
N VAL A 38 4.50 -9.58 -1.95
CA VAL A 38 4.65 -10.61 -2.99
C VAL A 38 4.29 -11.99 -2.45
N GLU A 39 4.54 -12.28 -1.18
CA GLU A 39 4.14 -13.53 -0.52
C GLU A 39 2.61 -13.71 -0.40
N LEU A 40 1.83 -12.64 -0.57
CA LEU A 40 0.36 -12.65 -0.48
C LEU A 40 -0.36 -12.78 -1.83
N LEU A 41 0.39 -12.92 -2.94
CA LEU A 41 -0.15 -13.11 -4.30
C LEU A 41 -0.42 -14.58 -4.63
#